data_AF-A0A0F9N5I1-F1
#
_entry.id   AF-A0A0F9N5I1-F1
#
_cell.length_a   1.000
_cell.length_b   1.000
_cell.length_c   1.000
_cell.angle_alpha   90.00
_cell.angle_beta   90.00
_cell.angle_gamma   90.00
#
_symmetry.space_group_name_H-M   'P 1'
#
loop_
_entity.id
_entity.type
_entity.pdbx_description
1 polymer ?
#
loop_
_entity_poly.entity_id
_entity_poly.type
_entity_poly.pdbx_seq_one_letter_code
_entity_poly.pdbx_strand_id
1 'polypeptide(L)'
;MIRVFAGKTNASPTDKLVFFGPPPSPLFREPIVRVSVTFTWDIEKGRHLHKLWSECSDDCQIGGPAFGDPGGEFVPGRFLTKGFTITSRGCPKKCEVCYAQKREGPIRELAIRDGWRVQDNNLLACSMKHIIAVFKMLLKQPLGASFPGGLDMDYLKPWHVDALKELQSKHKFCALWVAFDGPAGMKNLDKAKDLLADFSQERKFAYVLIGYDGDSLIKAENRCARVYESGFLPFAMLIDN
;
A
#
# COMPACT_ATOMS: atom_id res chain seq x y z
N MET A 1 -2.73 14.39 -20.00
CA MET A 1 -3.18 14.72 -18.63
C MET A 1 -1.96 14.86 -17.75
N ILE A 2 -1.76 16.04 -17.20
CA ILE A 2 -0.73 16.29 -16.20
C ILE A 2 -1.15 15.76 -14.84
N ARG A 3 -0.17 15.29 -14.07
CA ARG A 3 -0.35 14.89 -12.68
C ARG A 3 0.57 15.69 -11.79
N VAL A 4 0.00 16.32 -10.79
CA VAL A 4 0.71 17.12 -9.80
C VAL A 4 0.59 16.42 -8.46
N PHE A 5 1.68 16.24 -7.76
CA PHE A 5 1.69 15.62 -6.43
C PHE A 5 2.20 16.62 -5.40
N ALA A 6 1.62 16.61 -4.20
CA ALA A 6 2.10 17.45 -3.11
C ALA A 6 3.52 17.06 -2.66
N GLY A 7 3.93 15.80 -2.82
CA GLY A 7 5.27 15.32 -2.47
C GLY A 7 5.74 14.21 -3.40
N LYS A 8 7.07 14.12 -3.58
CA LYS A 8 7.71 13.03 -4.31
C LYS A 8 7.94 11.84 -3.39
N THR A 9 7.52 10.66 -3.83
CA THR A 9 7.77 9.39 -3.13
C THR A 9 8.35 8.36 -4.10
N ASN A 10 8.76 7.20 -3.58
CA ASN A 10 9.19 6.07 -4.40
C ASN A 10 8.06 5.48 -5.28
N ALA A 11 6.80 5.87 -5.02
CA ALA A 11 5.65 5.45 -5.81
C ALA A 11 5.25 6.48 -6.88
N SER A 12 5.83 7.69 -6.87
CA SER A 12 5.50 8.73 -7.85
C SER A 12 5.95 8.32 -9.26
N PRO A 13 5.11 8.46 -10.30
CA PRO A 13 5.53 8.23 -11.68
C PRO A 13 6.65 9.22 -12.08
N THR A 14 7.49 8.81 -13.03
CA THR A 14 8.72 9.54 -13.40
C THR A 14 8.69 10.11 -14.81
N ASP A 15 7.55 10.03 -15.49
CA ASP A 15 7.40 10.57 -16.84
C ASP A 15 7.32 12.11 -16.85
N LYS A 16 7.50 12.71 -18.03
CA LYS A 16 7.60 14.17 -18.21
C LYS A 16 6.33 14.96 -17.87
N LEU A 17 5.19 14.28 -17.68
CA LEU A 17 3.90 14.90 -17.36
C LEU A 17 3.60 14.86 -15.85
N VAL A 18 4.62 14.63 -15.02
CA VAL A 18 4.54 14.61 -13.56
C VAL A 18 5.26 15.80 -12.95
N PHE A 19 4.59 16.50 -12.04
CA PHE A 19 5.10 17.68 -11.36
C PHE A 19 4.92 17.58 -9.84
N PHE A 20 5.78 18.28 -9.11
CA PHE A 20 5.77 18.33 -7.64
C PHE A 20 5.74 19.77 -7.10
N GLY A 21 5.44 20.72 -7.99
CA GLY A 21 5.55 22.16 -7.75
C GLY A 21 4.61 22.94 -8.68
N PRO A 22 4.73 24.27 -8.71
CA PRO A 22 3.90 25.13 -9.55
C PRO A 22 4.12 24.84 -11.06
N PRO A 23 3.24 25.35 -11.94
CA PRO A 23 3.46 25.31 -13.38
C PRO A 23 4.85 25.87 -13.75
N PRO A 24 5.56 25.29 -14.73
CA PRO A 24 6.91 25.73 -15.09
C PRO A 24 7.00 27.18 -15.58
N SER A 25 5.89 27.73 -16.08
CA SER A 25 5.80 29.08 -16.63
C SER A 25 4.37 29.59 -16.54
N PRO A 26 4.14 30.91 -16.39
CA PRO A 26 2.81 31.52 -16.49
C PRO A 26 2.12 31.30 -17.84
N LEU A 27 2.88 31.02 -18.90
CA LEU A 27 2.35 30.73 -20.24
C LEU A 27 2.09 29.23 -20.47
N PHE A 28 2.39 28.40 -19.48
CA PHE A 28 2.13 26.97 -19.57
C PHE A 28 0.62 26.73 -19.75
N ARG A 29 0.22 25.85 -20.66
CA ARG A 29 -1.18 25.56 -20.96
C ARG A 29 -1.37 24.08 -21.24
N GLU A 30 -2.22 23.43 -20.46
CA GLU A 30 -2.54 22.01 -20.62
C GLU A 30 -4.03 21.78 -20.34
N PRO A 31 -4.74 20.98 -21.16
CA PRO A 31 -6.20 20.89 -21.07
C PRO A 31 -6.67 20.21 -19.79
N ILE A 32 -5.91 19.25 -19.25
CA ILE A 32 -6.34 18.44 -18.11
C ILE A 32 -5.20 18.26 -17.10
N VAL A 33 -5.43 18.78 -15.89
CA VAL A 33 -4.53 18.64 -14.73
C VAL A 33 -5.25 17.91 -13.59
N ARG A 34 -4.53 16.98 -12.95
CA ARG A 34 -4.99 16.29 -11.72
C ARG A 34 -3.98 16.47 -10.61
N VAL A 35 -4.38 17.15 -9.55
CA VAL A 35 -3.61 17.27 -8.31
C VAL A 35 -3.99 16.12 -7.39
N SER A 36 -3.04 15.24 -7.10
CA SER A 36 -3.23 14.06 -6.25
C SER A 36 -2.50 14.25 -4.92
N VAL A 37 -3.24 14.15 -3.82
CA VAL A 37 -2.72 14.32 -2.46
C VAL A 37 -2.91 13.02 -1.69
N THR A 38 -1.79 12.42 -1.29
CA THR A 38 -1.77 11.11 -0.63
C THR A 38 -1.90 11.22 0.89
N PHE A 39 -1.29 12.24 1.49
CA PHE A 39 -1.22 12.38 2.95
C PHE A 39 -1.97 13.61 3.45
N THR A 40 -2.58 13.50 4.62
CA THR A 40 -3.43 14.56 5.19
C THR A 40 -2.64 15.81 5.58
N TRP A 41 -1.40 15.66 6.03
CA TRP A 41 -0.50 16.79 6.31
C TRP A 41 -0.12 17.60 5.06
N ASP A 42 -0.33 17.05 3.87
CA ASP A 42 -0.05 17.71 2.58
C ASP A 42 -1.27 18.43 1.98
N ILE A 43 -2.43 18.45 2.66
CA ILE A 43 -3.68 19.03 2.13
C ILE A 43 -3.51 20.49 1.73
N GLU A 44 -2.93 21.33 2.59
CA GLU A 44 -2.76 22.77 2.29
C GLU A 44 -1.84 23.01 1.10
N LYS A 45 -0.74 22.24 1.02
CA LYS A 45 0.15 22.26 -0.14
C LYS A 45 -0.57 21.84 -1.42
N GLY A 46 -1.41 20.80 -1.34
CA GLY A 46 -2.26 20.35 -2.44
C GLY A 46 -3.22 21.43 -2.92
N ARG A 47 -3.93 22.10 -2.01
CA ARG A 47 -4.85 23.22 -2.32
C ARG A 47 -4.11 24.37 -3.00
N HIS A 48 -2.92 24.71 -2.50
CA HIS A 48 -2.09 25.75 -3.11
C HIS A 48 -1.68 25.38 -4.54
N LEU A 49 -1.22 24.14 -4.77
CA LEU A 49 -0.88 23.66 -6.11
C LEU A 49 -2.10 23.67 -7.03
N HIS A 50 -3.26 23.20 -6.56
CA HIS A 50 -4.50 23.22 -7.34
C HIS A 50 -4.88 24.62 -7.78
N LYS A 51 -4.75 25.63 -6.91
CA LYS A 51 -4.98 27.03 -7.27
C LYS A 51 -4.08 27.48 -8.42
N LEU A 52 -2.77 27.27 -8.30
CA LEU A 52 -1.80 27.70 -9.33
C LEU A 52 -2.00 26.97 -10.66
N TRP A 53 -2.26 25.66 -10.63
CA TRP A 53 -2.47 24.87 -11.83
C TRP A 53 -3.83 25.11 -12.50
N SER A 54 -4.82 25.64 -11.77
CA SER A 54 -6.12 26.02 -12.34
C SER A 54 -6.03 27.26 -13.23
N GLU A 55 -5.00 28.09 -13.09
CA GLU A 55 -4.80 29.26 -13.97
C GLU A 55 -4.31 28.87 -15.38
N CYS A 56 -3.66 27.70 -15.49
CA CYS A 56 -3.07 27.17 -16.71
C CYS A 56 -3.84 26.02 -17.36
N SER A 57 -5.01 25.65 -16.86
CA SER A 57 -5.76 24.48 -17.33
C SER A 57 -7.27 24.70 -17.34
N ASP A 58 -7.93 24.20 -18.39
CA ASP A 58 -9.39 24.26 -18.51
C ASP A 58 -10.10 23.27 -17.57
N ASP A 59 -9.43 22.16 -17.22
CA ASP A 59 -9.92 21.13 -16.31
C ASP A 59 -8.84 20.77 -15.28
N CYS A 60 -8.85 21.48 -14.15
CA CYS A 60 -7.97 21.22 -13.02
C CYS A 60 -8.77 20.70 -11.80
N GLN A 61 -8.50 19.45 -11.41
CA GLN A 61 -9.15 18.81 -10.26
C GLN A 61 -8.13 18.45 -9.19
N ILE A 62 -8.55 18.48 -7.94
CA ILE A 62 -7.80 17.99 -6.78
C ILE A 62 -8.52 16.80 -6.15
N GLY A 63 -7.76 15.81 -5.72
CA GLY A 63 -8.28 14.64 -5.01
C GLY A 63 -7.15 13.78 -4.44
N GLY A 64 -7.43 12.50 -4.31
CA GLY A 64 -6.54 11.49 -3.74
C GLY A 64 -6.95 11.05 -2.33
N PRO A 65 -6.19 10.09 -1.77
CA PRO A 65 -6.44 9.52 -0.44
C PRO A 65 -6.69 10.53 0.68
N ALA A 66 -5.98 11.66 0.69
CA ALA A 66 -6.10 12.68 1.74
C ALA A 66 -7.43 13.44 1.70
N PHE A 67 -8.09 13.47 0.54
CA PHE A 67 -9.41 14.10 0.34
C PHE A 67 -10.56 13.09 0.46
N GLY A 68 -10.27 11.85 0.87
CA GLY A 68 -11.29 10.82 1.07
C GLY A 68 -11.74 10.11 -0.20
N ASP A 69 -10.99 10.20 -1.31
CA ASP A 69 -11.33 9.50 -2.54
C ASP A 69 -11.42 7.98 -2.29
N PRO A 70 -12.55 7.31 -2.60
CA PRO A 70 -12.74 5.89 -2.34
C PRO A 70 -11.87 4.99 -3.22
N GLY A 71 -11.16 5.57 -4.18
CA GLY A 71 -10.39 4.84 -5.18
C GLY A 71 -11.29 4.23 -6.26
N GLY A 72 -11.01 4.57 -7.51
CA GLY A 72 -11.67 3.96 -8.67
C GLY A 72 -10.95 2.72 -9.18
N GLU A 73 -11.10 2.47 -10.48
CA GLU A 73 -10.31 1.46 -11.19
C GLU A 73 -8.82 1.81 -11.19
N PHE A 74 -7.98 0.76 -11.24
CA PHE A 74 -6.55 0.94 -11.28
C PHE A 74 -6.04 1.05 -12.73
N VAL A 75 -5.26 2.10 -12.98
CA VAL A 75 -4.59 2.35 -14.27
C VAL A 75 -3.08 2.46 -14.03
N PRO A 76 -2.28 1.47 -14.47
CA PRO A 76 -0.83 1.46 -14.27
C PRO A 76 -0.16 2.71 -14.84
N GLY A 77 0.81 3.26 -14.13
CA GLY A 77 1.54 4.45 -14.57
C GLY A 77 0.75 5.76 -14.46
N ARG A 78 -0.54 5.73 -14.09
CA ARG A 78 -1.34 6.96 -13.92
C ARG A 78 -0.90 7.72 -12.68
N PHE A 79 -1.27 7.26 -11.49
CA PHE A 79 -0.90 7.93 -10.22
C PHE A 79 0.18 7.20 -9.43
N LEU A 80 0.51 5.97 -9.84
CA LEU A 80 1.62 5.19 -9.29
C LEU A 80 2.58 4.83 -10.43
N THR A 81 3.87 4.83 -10.14
CA THR A 81 4.90 4.41 -11.08
C THR A 81 4.72 2.96 -11.54
N LYS A 82 5.28 2.61 -12.69
CA LYS A 82 5.21 1.24 -13.22
C LYS A 82 5.82 0.25 -12.24
N GLY A 83 5.23 -0.94 -12.16
CA GLY A 83 5.61 -1.99 -11.21
C GLY A 83 4.72 -2.06 -9.97
N PHE A 84 4.00 -0.98 -9.64
CA PHE A 84 2.91 -1.03 -8.66
C PHE A 84 1.64 -1.55 -9.31
N THR A 85 0.87 -2.34 -8.56
CA THR A 85 -0.46 -2.80 -8.97
C THR A 85 -1.45 -2.75 -7.82
N ILE A 86 -2.71 -2.46 -8.15
CA ILE A 86 -3.84 -2.54 -7.23
C ILE A 86 -4.88 -3.42 -7.91
N THR A 87 -5.09 -4.58 -7.33
CA THR A 87 -5.97 -5.64 -7.81
C THR A 87 -7.27 -5.69 -7.04
N SER A 88 -7.32 -5.09 -5.86
CA SER A 88 -8.54 -4.91 -5.08
C SER A 88 -8.51 -3.62 -4.24
N ARG A 89 -9.69 -3.19 -3.79
CA ARG A 89 -9.94 -2.01 -2.95
C ARG A 89 -10.81 -2.38 -1.76
N GLY A 90 -10.79 -1.56 -0.72
CA GLY A 90 -11.54 -1.80 0.51
C GLY A 90 -10.99 -2.94 1.36
N CYS A 91 -11.65 -3.15 2.50
CA CYS A 91 -11.31 -4.19 3.46
C CYS A 91 -12.57 -4.56 4.27
N PRO A 92 -12.86 -5.84 4.53
CA PRO A 92 -14.02 -6.23 5.33
C PRO A 92 -13.82 -5.94 6.83
N LYS A 93 -12.59 -5.71 7.28
CA LYS A 93 -12.28 -5.43 8.69
C LYS A 93 -12.57 -3.98 9.05
N LYS A 94 -13.06 -3.79 10.28
CA LYS A 94 -13.33 -2.47 10.88
C LYS A 94 -12.30 -2.14 11.97
N CYS A 95 -11.01 -2.22 11.62
CA CYS A 95 -9.94 -1.88 12.56
C CYS A 95 -10.05 -0.40 12.94
N GLU A 96 -9.92 -0.11 14.23
CA GLU A 96 -10.18 1.23 14.81
C GLU A 96 -9.35 2.35 14.15
N VAL A 97 -8.05 2.09 14.00
CA VAL A 97 -7.05 3.02 13.47
C VAL A 97 -6.92 2.99 11.94
N CYS A 98 -7.56 2.04 11.26
CA CYS A 98 -7.39 1.88 9.82
C CYS A 98 -8.33 2.80 9.03
N TYR A 99 -7.77 3.59 8.11
CA TYR A 99 -8.56 4.47 7.24
C TYR A 99 -9.13 3.76 6.00
N ALA A 100 -8.62 2.57 5.65
CA ALA A 100 -8.97 1.89 4.39
C ALA A 100 -10.46 1.55 4.28
N GLN A 101 -11.06 0.94 5.31
CA GLN A 101 -12.47 0.56 5.28
C GLN A 101 -13.41 1.78 5.35
N LYS A 102 -13.01 2.83 6.09
CA LYS A 102 -13.78 4.08 6.17
C LYS A 102 -13.81 4.82 4.83
N ARG A 103 -12.70 4.80 4.08
CA ARG A 103 -12.56 5.47 2.78
C ARG A 103 -13.11 4.66 1.61
N GLU A 104 -12.71 3.40 1.50
CA GLU A 104 -12.95 2.58 0.30
C GLU A 104 -14.09 1.56 0.49
N GLY A 105 -14.56 1.34 1.72
CA GLY A 105 -15.66 0.43 2.01
C GLY A 105 -15.28 -1.06 2.03
N PRO A 106 -16.24 -1.97 1.77
CA PRO A 106 -16.00 -3.41 1.75
C PRO A 106 -15.07 -3.82 0.60
N ILE A 107 -14.57 -5.06 0.64
CA ILE A 107 -13.66 -5.57 -0.39
C ILE A 107 -14.31 -5.51 -1.79
N ARG A 108 -13.58 -4.97 -2.76
CA ARG A 108 -13.97 -4.86 -4.16
C ARG A 108 -12.81 -5.29 -5.05
N GLU A 109 -13.00 -6.38 -5.76
CA GLU A 109 -12.03 -6.88 -6.75
C GLU A 109 -12.04 -6.00 -8.00
N LEU A 110 -10.86 -5.67 -8.51
CA LEU A 110 -10.65 -4.87 -9.71
C LEU A 110 -10.19 -5.73 -10.88
N ALA A 111 -10.16 -5.15 -12.08
CA ALA A 111 -9.42 -5.73 -13.19
C ALA A 111 -7.93 -5.84 -12.85
N ILE A 112 -7.38 -7.05 -12.91
CA ILE A 112 -5.97 -7.31 -12.61
C ILE A 112 -5.09 -6.70 -13.71
N ARG A 113 -4.16 -5.85 -13.29
CA ARG A 113 -3.15 -5.23 -14.16
C ARG A 113 -1.76 -5.68 -13.73
N ASP A 114 -0.84 -5.72 -14.69
CA ASP A 114 0.54 -6.11 -14.43
C ASP A 114 1.25 -5.20 -13.42
N GLY A 115 2.01 -5.82 -12.54
CA GLY A 115 2.88 -5.20 -11.55
C GLY A 115 3.33 -6.22 -10.51
N TRP A 116 4.42 -5.91 -9.81
CA TRP A 116 5.04 -6.80 -8.82
C TRP A 116 5.01 -6.21 -7.40
N ARG A 117 4.54 -4.97 -7.21
CA ARG A 117 4.30 -4.37 -5.90
C ARG A 117 2.80 -4.22 -5.68
N VAL A 118 2.19 -5.15 -4.94
CA VAL A 118 0.75 -5.19 -4.70
C VAL A 118 0.39 -4.22 -3.58
N GLN A 119 -0.53 -3.28 -3.87
CA GLN A 119 -0.96 -2.20 -2.97
C GLN A 119 -2.42 -2.35 -2.52
N ASP A 120 -2.98 -3.56 -2.61
CA ASP A 120 -4.30 -3.87 -2.08
C ASP A 120 -4.34 -3.63 -0.56
N ASN A 121 -5.44 -3.11 -0.03
CA ASN A 121 -5.56 -2.98 1.43
C ASN A 121 -5.63 -4.34 2.12
N ASN A 122 -6.17 -5.37 1.45
CA ASN A 122 -6.25 -6.73 1.97
C ASN A 122 -6.45 -7.77 0.85
N LEU A 123 -5.37 -8.12 0.14
CA LEU A 123 -5.43 -9.12 -0.95
C LEU A 123 -6.05 -10.44 -0.49
N LEU A 124 -5.71 -10.90 0.72
CA LEU A 124 -6.16 -12.21 1.23
C LEU A 124 -7.64 -12.25 1.62
N ALA A 125 -8.30 -11.10 1.71
CA ALA A 125 -9.75 -11.01 1.89
C ALA A 125 -10.53 -11.16 0.58
N CYS A 126 -9.87 -11.18 -0.58
CA CYS A 126 -10.53 -11.39 -1.87
C CYS A 126 -11.00 -12.85 -2.03
N SER A 127 -11.79 -13.11 -3.07
CA SER A 127 -12.17 -14.47 -3.44
C SER A 127 -10.95 -15.31 -3.82
N MET A 128 -11.01 -16.62 -3.55
CA MET A 128 -9.96 -17.55 -3.95
C MET A 128 -9.63 -17.46 -5.44
N LYS A 129 -10.66 -17.32 -6.30
CA LYS A 129 -10.50 -17.16 -7.75
C LYS A 129 -9.65 -15.94 -8.09
N HIS A 130 -9.91 -14.81 -7.43
CA HIS A 130 -9.17 -13.58 -7.66
C HIS A 130 -7.73 -13.70 -7.16
N ILE A 131 -7.51 -14.20 -5.95
CA ILE A 131 -6.17 -14.41 -5.39
C ILE A 131 -5.34 -15.30 -6.34
N ILE A 132 -5.89 -16.44 -6.80
CA ILE A 132 -5.20 -17.30 -7.77
C ILE A 132 -4.84 -16.54 -9.05
N ALA A 133 -5.73 -15.70 -9.57
CA ALA A 133 -5.46 -14.91 -10.76
C ALA A 133 -4.36 -13.86 -10.53
N VAL A 134 -4.32 -13.22 -9.35
CA VAL A 134 -3.25 -12.28 -8.97
C VAL A 134 -1.91 -13.01 -8.89
N PHE A 135 -1.84 -14.16 -8.22
CA PHE A 135 -0.61 -14.96 -8.14
C PHE A 135 -0.13 -15.43 -9.53
N LYS A 136 -1.05 -15.84 -10.41
CA LYS A 136 -0.72 -16.16 -11.82
C LYS A 136 -0.16 -14.96 -12.59
N MET A 137 -0.65 -13.76 -12.33
CA MET A 137 -0.10 -12.53 -12.91
C MET A 137 1.30 -12.26 -12.33
N LEU A 138 1.48 -12.36 -11.02
CA LEU A 138 2.76 -12.14 -10.33
C LEU A 138 3.86 -13.09 -10.81
N LEU A 139 3.52 -14.35 -11.11
CA LEU A 139 4.47 -15.31 -11.70
C LEU A 139 5.00 -14.82 -13.06
N LYS A 140 4.28 -14.01 -13.82
CA LYS A 140 4.72 -13.54 -15.15
C LYS A 140 5.57 -12.26 -15.10
N GLN A 141 5.68 -11.63 -13.94
CA GLN A 141 6.35 -10.34 -13.81
C GLN A 141 7.88 -10.48 -13.93
N PRO A 142 8.59 -9.43 -14.37
CA PRO A 142 10.05 -9.48 -14.53
C PRO A 142 10.80 -9.37 -13.19
N LEU A 143 10.15 -8.84 -12.15
CA LEU A 143 10.71 -8.64 -10.83
C LEU A 143 9.89 -9.39 -9.77
N GLY A 144 10.54 -9.65 -8.65
CA GLY A 144 9.93 -10.35 -7.53
C GLY A 144 8.79 -9.61 -6.86
N ALA A 145 7.76 -10.38 -6.49
CA ALA A 145 6.56 -9.85 -5.87
C ALA A 145 6.86 -9.23 -4.50
N SER A 146 6.16 -8.16 -4.15
CA SER A 146 6.16 -7.59 -2.82
C SER A 146 4.74 -7.19 -2.44
N PHE A 147 4.43 -7.36 -1.16
CA PHE A 147 3.11 -7.10 -0.60
C PHE A 147 3.15 -6.00 0.47
N PRO A 148 3.66 -4.79 0.18
CA PRO A 148 3.77 -3.71 1.17
C PRO A 148 2.43 -3.25 1.74
N GLY A 149 1.29 -3.59 1.12
CA GLY A 149 -0.03 -3.39 1.73
C GLY A 149 -0.32 -4.31 2.94
N GLY A 150 0.52 -5.32 3.15
CA GLY A 150 0.33 -6.34 4.18
C GLY A 150 -0.51 -7.53 3.72
N LEU A 151 -0.10 -8.72 4.13
CA LEU A 151 -0.87 -9.95 4.08
C LEU A 151 -1.51 -10.14 5.44
N ASP A 152 -2.84 -10.11 5.44
CA ASP A 152 -3.60 -10.25 6.67
C ASP A 152 -3.50 -11.68 7.23
N MET A 153 -2.90 -11.80 8.42
CA MET A 153 -2.63 -13.07 9.08
C MET A 153 -3.91 -13.84 9.43
N ASP A 154 -5.05 -13.17 9.60
CA ASP A 154 -6.34 -13.84 9.82
C ASP A 154 -6.76 -14.66 8.60
N TYR A 155 -6.56 -14.11 7.40
CA TYR A 155 -6.91 -14.76 6.14
C TYR A 155 -5.81 -15.67 5.59
N LEU A 156 -4.59 -15.61 6.14
CA LEU A 156 -3.48 -16.48 5.75
C LEU A 156 -3.84 -17.97 5.97
N LYS A 157 -3.57 -18.80 4.96
CA LYS A 157 -3.96 -20.22 4.88
C LYS A 157 -2.82 -21.01 4.23
N PRO A 158 -2.70 -22.33 4.47
CA PRO A 158 -1.63 -23.15 3.89
C PRO A 158 -1.47 -23.00 2.38
N TRP A 159 -2.56 -23.01 1.61
CA TRP A 159 -2.47 -22.88 0.15
C TRP A 159 -1.94 -21.51 -0.32
N HIS A 160 -2.10 -20.44 0.48
CA HIS A 160 -1.46 -19.16 0.19
C HIS A 160 0.06 -19.28 0.29
N VAL A 161 0.55 -20.03 1.29
CA VAL A 161 1.98 -20.30 1.50
C VAL A 161 2.56 -21.05 0.31
N ASP A 162 1.85 -22.07 -0.20
CA ASP A 162 2.28 -22.82 -1.38
C ASP A 162 2.42 -21.91 -2.61
N ALA A 163 1.45 -21.02 -2.83
CA ALA A 163 1.50 -20.05 -3.92
C ALA A 163 2.65 -19.01 -3.73
N LEU A 164 2.94 -18.61 -2.49
CA LEU A 164 4.08 -17.72 -2.18
C LEU A 164 5.42 -18.43 -2.39
N LYS A 165 5.52 -19.73 -2.09
CA LYS A 165 6.71 -20.56 -2.36
C LYS A 165 6.93 -20.71 -3.87
N GLU A 166 5.86 -20.90 -4.64
CA GLU A 166 5.94 -20.90 -6.10
C GLU A 166 6.51 -19.57 -6.62
N LEU A 167 5.99 -18.44 -6.13
CA LEU A 167 6.54 -17.10 -6.46
C LEU A 167 8.02 -16.98 -6.10
N GLN A 168 8.44 -17.46 -4.93
CA GLN A 168 9.84 -17.40 -4.48
C GLN A 168 10.76 -18.28 -5.34
N SER A 169 10.28 -19.44 -5.79
CA SER A 169 11.06 -20.34 -6.66
C SER A 169 11.38 -19.68 -8.01
N LYS A 170 10.44 -18.88 -8.53
CA LYS A 170 10.58 -18.16 -9.79
C LYS A 170 11.33 -16.84 -9.64
N HIS A 171 11.06 -16.11 -8.56
CA HIS A 171 11.61 -14.79 -8.29
C HIS A 171 12.50 -14.83 -7.06
N LYS A 172 13.78 -14.53 -7.23
CA LYS A 172 14.77 -14.57 -6.13
C LYS A 172 14.39 -13.75 -4.90
N PHE A 173 13.44 -12.81 -4.99
CA PHE A 173 12.95 -12.02 -3.86
C PHE A 173 11.42 -11.95 -3.81
N CYS A 174 10.83 -12.29 -2.67
CA CYS A 174 9.43 -12.08 -2.38
C CYS A 174 9.35 -11.42 -1.00
N ALA A 175 8.98 -10.13 -0.94
CA ALA A 175 8.86 -9.43 0.34
C ALA A 175 7.45 -9.60 0.89
N LEU A 176 7.35 -10.38 1.98
CA LEU A 176 6.13 -10.63 2.71
C LEU A 176 6.02 -9.60 3.81
N TRP A 177 4.93 -8.84 3.81
CA TRP A 177 4.61 -7.95 4.92
C TRP A 177 3.39 -8.48 5.62
N VAL A 178 3.37 -8.45 6.95
CA VAL A 178 2.19 -8.70 7.77
C VAL A 178 1.96 -7.50 8.70
N ALA A 179 0.80 -7.42 9.35
CA ALA A 179 0.50 -6.37 10.32
C ALA A 179 0.36 -6.97 11.73
N PHE A 180 1.08 -6.38 12.69
CA PHE A 180 0.98 -6.68 14.12
C PHE A 180 0.69 -5.39 14.88
N ASP A 181 -0.60 -5.03 14.94
CA ASP A 181 -1.04 -3.74 15.48
C ASP A 181 -1.09 -3.69 17.01
N GLY A 182 -0.95 -4.82 17.71
CA GLY A 182 -0.92 -4.86 19.17
C GLY A 182 -0.97 -6.26 19.78
N PRO A 183 -0.90 -6.37 21.12
CA PRO A 183 -0.80 -7.66 21.83
C PRO A 183 -1.95 -8.64 21.53
N ALA A 184 -3.15 -8.13 21.23
CA ALA A 184 -4.30 -8.96 20.84
C ALA A 184 -4.04 -9.78 19.56
N GLY A 185 -3.10 -9.35 18.71
CA GLY A 185 -2.70 -10.05 17.48
C GLY A 185 -1.71 -11.20 17.69
N MET A 186 -1.30 -11.52 18.92
CA MET A 186 -0.22 -12.48 19.18
C MET A 186 -0.50 -13.88 18.58
N LYS A 187 -1.72 -14.38 18.75
CA LYS A 187 -2.12 -15.68 18.20
C LYS A 187 -1.96 -15.75 16.67
N ASN A 188 -2.22 -14.64 16.00
CA ASN A 188 -2.11 -14.55 14.54
C ASN A 188 -0.65 -14.44 14.09
N LEU A 189 0.19 -13.77 14.89
CA LEU A 189 1.63 -13.73 14.67
C LEU A 189 2.24 -15.13 14.81
N ASP A 190 1.88 -15.89 15.85
CA ASP A 190 2.35 -17.27 16.04
C ASP A 190 1.89 -18.18 14.89
N LYS A 191 0.62 -18.09 14.47
CA LYS A 191 0.10 -18.78 13.28
C LYS A 191 0.90 -18.42 12.02
N ALA A 192 1.20 -17.14 11.81
CA ALA A 192 1.94 -16.69 10.63
C ALA A 192 3.40 -17.14 10.69
N LYS A 193 4.02 -17.15 11.87
CA LYS A 193 5.36 -17.72 12.11
C LYS A 193 5.42 -19.18 11.64
N ASP A 194 4.46 -19.99 12.08
CA ASP A 194 4.43 -21.42 11.72
C ASP A 194 4.19 -21.62 10.22
N LEU A 195 3.20 -20.91 9.65
CA LEU A 195 2.90 -21.01 8.22
C LEU A 195 4.03 -20.52 7.32
N LEU A 196 4.83 -19.54 7.77
CA LEU A 196 5.90 -18.93 6.98
C LEU A 196 7.30 -19.33 7.48
N ALA A 197 7.41 -20.47 8.18
CA ALA A 197 8.68 -20.94 8.75
C ALA A 197 9.76 -21.18 7.68
N ASP A 198 9.36 -21.65 6.50
CA ASP A 198 10.28 -21.95 5.38
C ASP A 198 10.81 -20.71 4.65
N PHE A 199 10.27 -19.52 4.95
CA PHE A 199 10.79 -18.26 4.41
C PHE A 199 11.89 -17.72 5.33
N SER A 200 12.98 -17.24 4.74
CA SER A 200 14.04 -16.59 5.49
C SER A 200 13.55 -15.28 6.13
N GLN A 201 14.12 -14.91 7.28
CA GLN A 201 13.66 -13.76 8.06
C GLN A 201 13.83 -12.44 7.30
N GLU A 202 14.87 -12.31 6.45
CA GLU A 202 15.17 -11.08 5.69
C GLU A 202 14.10 -10.74 4.63
N ARG A 203 13.15 -11.64 4.42
CA ARG A 203 12.04 -11.51 3.46
C ARG A 203 10.70 -11.23 4.13
N LYS A 204 10.64 -11.41 5.44
CA LYS A 204 9.43 -11.31 6.25
C LYS A 204 9.51 -10.03 7.07
N PHE A 205 8.58 -9.12 6.84
CA PHE A 205 8.45 -7.86 7.56
C PHE A 205 7.13 -7.86 8.32
N ALA A 206 7.08 -7.20 9.47
CA ALA A 206 5.84 -6.97 10.18
C ALA A 206 5.73 -5.51 10.58
N TYR A 207 4.64 -4.87 10.18
CA TYR A 207 4.29 -3.53 10.67
C TYR A 207 3.92 -3.61 12.15
N VAL A 208 4.53 -2.76 12.97
CA VAL A 208 4.31 -2.71 14.43
C VAL A 208 3.87 -1.31 14.81
N LEU A 209 2.62 -1.17 15.26
CA LEU A 209 2.12 0.12 15.73
C LEU A 209 2.73 0.47 17.09
N ILE A 210 3.22 1.71 17.21
CA ILE A 210 3.83 2.24 18.43
C ILE A 210 3.31 3.66 18.71
N GLY A 211 3.35 4.08 19.98
CA GLY A 211 3.05 5.45 20.39
C GLY A 211 1.57 5.81 20.52
N TYR A 212 0.67 4.82 20.53
CA TYR A 212 -0.75 5.04 20.85
C TYR A 212 -0.94 5.36 22.34
N ASP A 213 -2.12 5.84 22.71
CA ASP A 213 -2.40 6.22 24.10
C ASP A 213 -2.14 5.07 25.09
N GLY A 214 -1.39 5.34 26.16
CA GLY A 214 -0.95 4.34 27.14
C GLY A 214 0.20 3.41 26.70
N ASP A 215 0.77 3.62 25.50
CA ASP A 215 1.96 2.92 25.03
C ASP A 215 3.24 3.56 25.58
N SER A 216 4.17 2.73 26.06
CA SER A 216 5.47 3.19 26.56
C SER A 216 6.59 2.71 25.65
N LEU A 217 7.75 3.39 25.67
CA LEU A 217 8.92 2.98 24.89
C LEU A 217 9.30 1.52 25.15
N ILE A 218 9.26 1.09 26.42
CA ILE A 218 9.56 -0.30 26.82
C ILE A 218 8.53 -1.28 26.22
N LYS A 219 7.24 -0.93 26.24
CA LYS A 219 6.19 -1.78 25.64
C LYS A 219 6.38 -1.88 24.12
N ALA A 220 6.68 -0.78 23.45
CA ALA A 220 6.96 -0.74 22.02
C ALA A 220 8.19 -1.58 21.65
N GLU A 221 9.29 -1.43 22.39
CA GLU A 221 10.52 -2.21 22.22
C GLU A 221 10.27 -3.70 22.40
N ASN A 222 9.57 -4.10 23.47
CA ASN A 222 9.21 -5.50 23.70
C ASN A 222 8.34 -6.08 22.58
N ARG A 223 7.42 -5.30 21.98
CA ARG A 223 6.64 -5.74 20.82
C ARG A 223 7.53 -5.95 19.59
N CYS A 224 8.44 -5.03 19.31
CA CYS A 224 9.40 -5.17 18.21
C CYS A 224 10.33 -6.38 18.40
N ALA A 225 10.87 -6.58 19.61
CA ALA A 225 11.70 -7.73 19.95
C ALA A 225 10.95 -9.05 19.76
N ARG A 226 9.69 -9.13 20.21
CA ARG A 226 8.84 -10.31 20.01
C ARG A 226 8.60 -10.63 18.53
N VAL A 227 8.36 -9.61 17.71
CA VAL A 227 8.23 -9.76 16.25
C VAL A 227 9.52 -10.31 15.65
N TYR A 228 10.67 -9.80 16.10
CA TYR A 228 11.99 -10.29 15.69
C TYR A 228 12.22 -11.76 16.06
N GLU A 229 11.94 -12.14 17.31
CA GLU A 229 12.02 -13.53 17.79
C GLU A 229 11.05 -14.47 17.08
N SER A 230 9.96 -13.93 16.53
CA SER A 230 8.98 -14.69 15.73
C SER A 230 9.43 -14.90 14.28
N GLY A 231 10.63 -14.44 13.91
CA GLY A 231 11.21 -14.63 12.58
C GLY A 231 10.76 -13.60 11.55
N PHE A 232 10.36 -12.40 11.97
CA PHE A 232 10.01 -11.27 11.10
C PHE A 232 10.93 -10.09 11.41
N LEU A 233 11.21 -9.23 10.44
CA LEU A 233 11.85 -7.93 10.67
C LEU A 233 10.77 -6.92 11.12
N PRO A 234 10.88 -6.33 12.32
CA PRO A 234 9.91 -5.35 12.78
C PRO A 234 10.07 -4.03 12.01
N PHE A 235 8.94 -3.46 11.58
CA PHE A 235 8.85 -2.12 11.00
C PHE A 235 7.95 -1.26 11.89
N ALA A 236 8.57 -0.47 12.77
CA ALA A 236 7.85 0.38 13.69
C ALA A 236 7.11 1.51 12.94
N MET A 237 5.83 1.66 13.21
CA MET A 237 4.98 2.74 12.70
C MET A 237 4.50 3.57 13.88
N LEU A 238 5.01 4.79 13.98
CA LEU A 238 4.54 5.76 14.97
C LEU A 238 3.15 6.24 14.56
N ILE A 239 2.18 6.09 15.45
CA ILE A 239 0.90 6.79 15.33
C ILE A 239 1.08 8.20 15.89
N ASP A 240 0.65 9.19 15.13
CA ASP A 240 0.52 10.57 15.58
C ASP A 240 -0.97 10.78 15.88
N ASN A 241 -1.29 11.08 17.14
CA ASN A 241 -2.67 11.25 17.61
C ASN A 241 -3.17 12.68 17.39
#